data_AF-A0A2V3JBX5-F1
#
_entry.id   AF-A0A2V3JBX5-F1
#
_cell.length_a   1.000
_cell.length_b   1.000
_cell.length_c   1.000
_cell.angle_alpha   90.00
_cell.angle_beta   90.00
_cell.angle_gamma   90.00
#
_symmetry.space_group_name_H-M   'P 1'
#
loop_
_entity.id
_entity.type
_entity.pdbx_description
1 polymer ?
#
loop_
_entity_poly.entity_id
_entity_poly.type
_entity_poly.pdbx_seq_one_letter_code
_entity_poly.pdbx_strand_id
1 'polypeptide(L)'
;MDRRNIVEKIKKDLPDILAGDSKKLVEDAEDLGELLGKEKREGGTGMTTSQIRNIFSEVKKMEFDKYKIELLRPKLAYTAGRHREVLPLQEVLDEAIKEIDDDEGKFDRFKDFFEAIVAYHRKWGKD
;
A
#
# COMPACT_ATOMS: atom_id res chain seq x y z
N MET A 1 6.84 16.33 6.19
CA MET A 1 5.76 16.49 5.19
C MET A 1 4.43 16.20 5.86
N ASP A 2 3.33 16.85 5.45
CA ASP A 2 1.99 16.42 5.90
C ASP A 2 1.54 15.15 5.14
N ARG A 3 0.56 14.44 5.70
CA ARG A 3 0.02 13.18 5.17
C ARG A 3 -0.35 13.22 3.68
N ARG A 4 -0.99 14.29 3.21
CA ARG A 4 -1.41 14.43 1.81
C ARG A 4 -0.19 14.55 0.90
N ASN A 5 0.83 15.29 1.32
CA ASN A 5 2.04 15.43 0.52
C ASN A 5 2.76 14.09 0.34
N ILE A 6 2.79 13.23 1.37
CA ILE A 6 3.40 11.88 1.27
C ILE A 6 2.66 11.03 0.24
N VAL A 7 1.33 10.93 0.36
CA VAL A 7 0.51 10.14 -0.57
C VAL A 7 0.66 10.63 -2.01
N GLU A 8 0.61 11.95 -2.23
CA GLU A 8 0.73 12.51 -3.58
C GLU A 8 2.15 12.39 -4.16
N LYS A 9 3.19 12.38 -3.33
CA LYS A 9 4.56 12.07 -3.75
C LYS A 9 4.65 10.63 -4.24
N ILE A 10 4.19 9.68 -3.42
CA ILE A 10 4.23 8.25 -3.75
C ILE A 10 3.47 7.97 -5.05
N LYS A 11 2.26 8.52 -5.22
CA LYS A 11 1.47 8.33 -6.45
C LYS A 11 2.21 8.74 -7.71
N LYS A 12 3.03 9.80 -7.65
CA LYS A 12 3.84 10.26 -8.80
C LYS A 12 5.00 9.32 -9.11
N ASP A 13 5.50 8.60 -8.11
CA ASP A 13 6.62 7.67 -8.24
C ASP A 13 6.17 6.25 -8.63
N LEU A 14 4.87 5.93 -8.52
CA LEU A 14 4.31 4.61 -8.87
C LEU A 14 4.71 4.10 -10.26
N PRO A 15 4.71 4.91 -11.35
CA PRO A 15 5.14 4.42 -12.65
C PRO A 15 6.58 3.91 -12.66
N ASP A 16 7.49 4.59 -11.95
CA ASP A 16 8.89 4.19 -11.85
C ASP A 16 9.07 2.96 -10.94
N ILE A 17 8.33 2.91 -9.83
CA ILE A 17 8.31 1.75 -8.92
C ILE A 17 7.87 0.50 -9.69
N LEU A 18 6.77 0.58 -10.44
CA LEU A 18 6.24 -0.54 -11.20
C LEU A 18 7.08 -0.87 -12.45
N ALA A 19 7.86 0.08 -12.96
CA ALA A 19 8.90 -0.16 -13.96
C ALA A 19 10.17 -0.82 -13.39
N GLY A 20 10.31 -0.89 -12.06
CA GLY A 20 11.40 -1.60 -11.38
C GLY A 20 12.47 -0.72 -10.73
N ASP A 21 12.18 0.56 -10.47
CA ASP A 21 13.02 1.39 -9.61
C ASP A 21 12.90 0.93 -8.14
N SER A 22 13.82 0.04 -7.75
CA SER A 22 13.87 -0.53 -6.41
C SER A 22 14.21 0.50 -5.33
N LYS A 23 14.90 1.59 -5.69
CA LYS A 23 15.25 2.64 -4.73
C LYS A 23 13.99 3.42 -4.36
N LYS A 24 13.22 3.87 -5.35
CA LYS A 24 11.92 4.52 -5.10
C LYS A 24 10.97 3.61 -4.36
N LEU A 25 10.91 2.32 -4.72
CA LEU A 25 10.08 1.33 -4.03
C LEU A 25 10.36 1.33 -2.53
N VAL A 26 11.63 1.21 -2.14
CA VAL A 26 12.03 1.13 -0.74
C VAL A 26 11.78 2.45 0.00
N GLU A 27 12.13 3.58 -0.61
CA GLU A 27 11.94 4.91 -0.01
C GLU A 27 10.45 5.21 0.22
N ASP A 28 9.60 4.99 -0.78
CA ASP A 28 8.16 5.25 -0.68
C ASP A 28 7.42 4.26 0.22
N ALA A 29 7.87 3.00 0.25
CA ALA A 29 7.33 2.01 1.16
C ALA A 29 7.66 2.36 2.62
N GLU A 30 8.85 2.91 2.89
CA GLU A 30 9.22 3.38 4.22
C GLU A 30 8.37 4.57 4.65
N ASP A 31 8.23 5.59 3.80
CA ASP A 31 7.42 6.77 4.07
C ASP A 31 5.95 6.40 4.36
N LEU A 32 5.37 5.53 3.53
CA LEU A 32 3.99 5.08 3.74
C LEU A 32 3.85 4.18 4.97
N GLY A 33 4.79 3.26 5.17
CA GLY A 33 4.79 2.39 6.34
C GLY A 33 4.89 3.18 7.65
N GLU A 34 5.77 4.19 7.71
CA GLU A 34 5.86 5.09 8.86
C GLU A 34 4.54 5.84 9.07
N LEU A 35 4.01 6.47 8.02
CA LEU A 35 2.75 7.21 8.08
C LEU A 35 1.61 6.36 8.66
N LEU A 36 1.49 5.10 8.21
CA LEU A 36 0.43 4.18 8.64
C LEU A 36 0.63 3.63 10.06
N GLY A 37 1.89 3.46 10.50
CA GLY A 37 2.24 2.85 11.78
C GLY A 37 2.41 3.84 12.94
N LYS A 38 2.83 5.08 12.65
CA LYS A 38 3.24 6.07 13.66
C LYS A 38 2.12 6.53 14.57
N GLU A 39 0.95 6.86 14.00
CA GLU A 39 -0.22 7.25 14.80
C GLU A 39 -0.63 6.14 15.79
N LYS A 40 -0.46 4.87 15.41
CA LYS A 40 -0.80 3.74 16.29
C LYS A 40 0.15 3.65 17.48
N ARG A 41 1.46 3.83 17.24
CA ARG A 41 2.51 3.81 18.27
C ARG A 41 2.32 4.91 19.31
N GLU A 42 1.74 6.04 18.92
CA GLU A 42 1.46 7.18 19.78
C GLU A 42 0.11 7.07 20.52
N GLY A 43 -0.55 5.91 20.46
CA GLY A 43 -1.85 5.67 21.10
C GLY A 43 -3.05 6.21 20.32
N GLY A 44 -2.84 6.65 19.08
CA GLY A 44 -3.86 7.15 18.18
C GLY A 44 -4.57 6.06 17.38
N THR A 45 -5.29 6.49 16.35
CA THR A 45 -6.15 5.66 15.50
C THR A 45 -5.42 5.04 14.31
N GLY A 46 -4.08 4.95 14.34
CA GLY A 46 -3.31 4.39 13.22
C GLY A 46 -3.65 2.93 12.91
N MET A 47 -3.25 2.48 11.73
CA MET A 47 -3.55 1.13 11.23
C MET A 47 -2.85 0.07 12.09
N THR A 48 -3.55 -1.00 12.46
CA THR A 48 -2.98 -2.12 13.21
C THR A 48 -2.21 -3.07 12.30
N THR A 49 -1.26 -3.82 12.88
CA THR A 49 -0.53 -4.87 12.14
C THR A 49 -1.49 -5.91 11.56
N SER A 50 -2.54 -6.29 12.30
CA SER A 50 -3.51 -7.26 11.81
C SER A 50 -4.32 -6.74 10.61
N GLN A 51 -4.71 -5.47 10.62
CA GLN A 51 -5.42 -4.86 9.50
C GLN A 51 -4.59 -4.91 8.21
N ILE A 52 -3.34 -4.43 8.26
CA ILE A 52 -2.51 -4.37 7.04
C ILE A 52 -2.11 -5.76 6.55
N ARG A 53 -1.77 -6.67 7.47
CA ARG A 53 -1.42 -8.06 7.14
C ARG A 53 -2.60 -8.79 6.50
N ASN A 54 -3.82 -8.58 6.97
CA ASN A 54 -5.01 -9.24 6.42
C ASN A 54 -5.24 -8.82 4.95
N ILE A 55 -5.12 -7.53 4.65
CA ILE A 55 -5.25 -7.03 3.27
C ILE A 55 -4.13 -7.61 2.39
N PHE A 56 -2.88 -7.53 2.86
CA PHE A 56 -1.73 -8.05 2.12
C PHE A 56 -1.80 -9.56 1.88
N SER A 57 -2.25 -10.35 2.86
CA SER A 57 -2.33 -11.81 2.76
C SER A 57 -3.28 -12.29 1.66
N GLU A 58 -4.29 -11.48 1.32
CA GLU A 58 -5.17 -11.75 0.20
C GLU A 58 -4.46 -11.47 -1.13
N VAL A 59 -3.82 -10.30 -1.25
CA VAL A 59 -3.08 -9.89 -2.45
C VAL A 59 -1.91 -10.83 -2.73
N LYS A 60 -1.15 -11.24 -1.71
CA LYS A 60 0.04 -12.11 -1.85
C LYS A 60 -0.28 -13.46 -2.49
N LYS A 61 -1.50 -13.97 -2.32
CA LYS A 61 -1.93 -15.28 -2.83
C LYS A 61 -2.57 -15.20 -4.22
N MET A 62 -2.73 -13.99 -4.75
CA MET A 62 -3.31 -13.81 -6.07
C MET A 62 -2.27 -14.09 -7.14
N GLU A 63 -2.66 -14.91 -8.11
CA GLU A 63 -2.00 -14.99 -9.40
C GLU A 63 -2.46 -13.84 -10.29
N PHE A 64 -1.73 -13.57 -11.36
CA PHE A 64 -2.10 -12.53 -12.31
C PHE A 64 -3.46 -12.86 -12.97
N ASP A 65 -4.44 -12.01 -12.69
CA ASP A 65 -5.78 -12.06 -13.24
C ASP A 65 -6.34 -10.64 -13.24
N LYS A 66 -6.33 -10.00 -14.41
CA LYS A 66 -6.74 -8.60 -14.60
C LYS A 66 -8.07 -8.27 -13.94
N TYR A 67 -9.06 -9.15 -14.10
CA TYR A 67 -10.39 -8.94 -13.53
C TYR A 67 -10.36 -8.99 -12.00
N LYS A 68 -9.70 -9.98 -11.41
CA LYS A 68 -9.59 -10.09 -9.94
C LYS A 68 -8.75 -8.97 -9.33
N ILE A 69 -7.71 -8.51 -10.03
CA ILE A 69 -6.88 -7.39 -9.60
C ILE A 69 -7.72 -6.10 -9.55
N GLU A 70 -8.53 -5.81 -10.56
CA GLU A 70 -9.45 -4.66 -10.55
C GLU A 70 -10.45 -4.70 -9.38
N LEU A 71 -10.90 -5.89 -8.97
CA LEU A 71 -11.81 -6.06 -7.83
C LEU A 71 -11.17 -5.72 -6.47
N LEU A 72 -9.85 -5.56 -6.39
CA LEU A 72 -9.19 -5.06 -5.17
C LEU A 72 -9.59 -3.62 -4.85
N ARG A 73 -9.80 -2.78 -5.88
CA ARG A 73 -10.13 -1.35 -5.71
C ARG A 73 -11.41 -1.11 -4.92
N PRO A 74 -12.58 -1.69 -5.28
CA PRO A 74 -13.80 -1.54 -4.48
C PRO A 74 -13.67 -2.18 -3.09
N LYS A 75 -12.89 -3.25 -2.93
CA LYS A 75 -12.65 -3.90 -1.63
C LYS A 75 -11.85 -2.99 -0.68
N LEU A 76 -10.79 -2.37 -1.20
CA LEU A 76 -9.99 -1.38 -0.47
C LEU A 76 -10.82 -0.15 -0.11
N ALA A 77 -11.63 0.36 -1.05
CA ALA A 77 -12.53 1.49 -0.80
C ALA A 77 -13.54 1.18 0.32
N TYR A 78 -14.18 0.01 0.30
CA TYR A 78 -15.07 -0.43 1.37
C TYR A 78 -14.35 -0.52 2.72
N THR A 79 -13.13 -1.05 2.72
CA THR A 79 -12.31 -1.18 3.92
C THR A 79 -11.95 0.18 4.51
N ALA A 80 -11.53 1.14 3.68
CA ALA A 80 -11.26 2.52 4.07
C ALA A 80 -12.52 3.28 4.52
N GLY A 81 -13.69 2.93 3.99
CA GLY A 81 -14.98 3.45 4.44
C GLY A 81 -15.34 3.03 5.87
N ARG A 82 -14.94 1.82 6.28
CA ARG A 82 -15.13 1.33 7.66
C ARG A 82 -14.00 1.74 8.61
N HIS A 83 -12.78 1.86 8.08
CA HIS A 83 -11.56 2.09 8.83
C HIS A 83 -10.79 3.25 8.18
N ARG A 84 -11.01 4.47 8.68
CA ARG A 84 -10.47 5.71 8.09
C ARG A 84 -8.94 5.76 8.09
N GLU A 85 -8.31 5.02 8.98
CA GLU A 85 -6.87 4.82 9.08
C GLU A 85 -6.27 4.06 7.88
N VAL A 86 -7.10 3.31 7.14
CA VAL A 86 -6.69 2.59 5.92
C VAL A 86 -6.68 3.50 4.69
N LEU A 87 -7.29 4.68 4.76
CA LEU A 87 -7.43 5.59 3.62
C LEU A 87 -6.11 5.95 2.90
N PRO A 88 -4.96 6.24 3.56
CA PRO A 88 -3.71 6.51 2.83
C PRO A 88 -3.23 5.30 2.03
N LEU A 89 -3.31 4.10 2.64
CA LEU A 89 -2.97 2.86 1.97
C LEU A 89 -3.90 2.62 0.77
N GLN A 90 -5.21 2.82 0.95
CA GLN A 90 -6.17 2.67 -0.12
C GLN A 90 -5.89 3.62 -1.29
N GLU A 91 -5.60 4.89 -1.02
CA GLU A 91 -5.32 5.90 -2.06
C GLU A 91 -4.07 5.55 -2.89
N VAL A 92 -3.02 5.04 -2.25
CA VAL A 92 -1.80 4.60 -2.94
C VAL A 92 -2.04 3.31 -3.72
N LEU A 93 -2.66 2.30 -3.11
CA LEU A 93 -2.88 1.00 -3.76
C LEU A 93 -3.91 1.09 -4.89
N ASP A 94 -4.95 1.93 -4.79
CA ASP A 94 -5.91 2.15 -5.89
C ASP A 94 -5.22 2.72 -7.13
N GLU A 95 -4.30 3.67 -6.93
CA GLU A 95 -3.53 4.23 -8.05
C GLU A 95 -2.54 3.21 -8.60
N ALA A 96 -1.84 2.46 -7.73
CA ALA A 96 -0.92 1.42 -8.17
C ALA A 96 -1.64 0.32 -8.98
N ILE A 97 -2.86 -0.05 -8.58
CA ILE A 97 -3.67 -1.03 -9.34
C ILE A 97 -4.02 -0.53 -10.74
N LYS A 98 -4.36 0.77 -10.89
CA LYS A 98 -4.63 1.34 -12.22
C LYS A 98 -3.40 1.31 -13.14
N GLU A 99 -2.21 1.48 -12.57
CA GLU A 99 -0.94 1.50 -13.31
C GLU A 99 -0.44 0.11 -13.73
N ILE A 100 -0.93 -0.97 -13.12
CA ILE A 100 -0.57 -2.36 -13.46
C ILE A 100 -1.03 -2.71 -14.89
N ASP A 101 -2.23 -2.29 -15.27
CA ASP A 101 -2.89 -2.64 -16.55
C ASP A 101 -2.84 -4.16 -16.83
N ASP A 102 -2.35 -4.60 -18.00
CA ASP A 102 -2.25 -6.00 -18.41
C ASP A 102 -0.82 -6.56 -18.27
N ASP A 103 -0.04 -6.03 -17.32
CA ASP A 103 1.37 -6.37 -17.12
C ASP A 103 1.58 -7.18 -15.82
N GLU A 104 1.86 -8.47 -15.97
CA GLU A 104 2.16 -9.39 -14.86
C GLU A 104 3.42 -8.97 -14.07
N GLY A 105 4.43 -8.43 -14.75
CA GLY A 105 5.65 -7.96 -14.10
C GLY A 105 5.41 -6.72 -13.23
N LYS A 106 4.49 -5.84 -13.63
CA LYS A 106 4.03 -4.74 -12.76
C LYS A 106 3.22 -5.27 -11.58
N PHE A 107 2.40 -6.30 -11.76
CA PHE A 107 1.66 -6.92 -10.65
C PHE A 107 2.61 -7.55 -9.61
N ASP A 108 3.69 -8.19 -10.06
CA ASP A 108 4.73 -8.69 -9.15
C ASP A 108 5.40 -7.57 -8.37
N ARG A 109 5.78 -6.47 -9.03
CA ARG A 109 6.36 -5.29 -8.36
C ARG A 109 5.38 -4.58 -7.43
N PHE A 110 4.09 -4.60 -7.75
CA PHE A 110 3.03 -4.15 -6.84
C PHE A 110 2.98 -5.00 -5.57
N LYS A 111 3.08 -6.33 -5.67
CA LYS A 111 3.16 -7.23 -4.50
C LYS A 111 4.42 -6.93 -3.67
N ASP A 112 5.57 -6.75 -4.32
CA ASP A 112 6.83 -6.40 -3.64
C ASP A 112 6.73 -5.07 -2.90
N PHE A 113 6.17 -4.04 -3.54
CA PHE A 113 5.93 -2.75 -2.93
C PHE A 113 5.00 -2.85 -1.72
N PHE A 114 3.89 -3.59 -1.85
CA PHE A 114 2.97 -3.79 -0.73
C PHE A 114 3.60 -4.58 0.41
N GLU A 115 4.42 -5.60 0.12
CA GLU A 115 5.19 -6.33 1.13
C GLU A 115 6.16 -5.41 1.88
N ALA A 116 6.86 -4.52 1.15
CA ALA A 116 7.75 -3.54 1.76
C ALA A 116 6.99 -2.55 2.66
N ILE A 117 5.80 -2.08 2.26
CA ILE A 117 4.95 -1.23 3.10
C ILE A 117 4.57 -1.96 4.38
N VAL A 118 4.20 -3.25 4.31
CA VAL A 118 3.89 -4.07 5.49
C VAL A 118 5.09 -4.19 6.42
N ALA A 119 6.29 -4.40 5.87
CA ALA A 119 7.52 -4.50 6.66
C ALA A 119 7.85 -3.19 7.39
N TYR A 120 7.73 -2.04 6.71
CA TYR A 120 7.97 -0.74 7.32
C TYR A 120 6.86 -0.31 8.28
N HIS A 121 5.60 -0.60 7.96
CA HIS A 121 4.48 -0.44 8.91
C HIS A 121 4.79 -1.17 10.21
N ARG A 122 5.27 -2.41 10.12
CA ARG A 122 5.67 -3.21 11.27
C ARG A 122 6.84 -2.62 12.05
N LYS A 123 7.82 -2.01 11.38
CA LYS A 123 8.96 -1.31 12.02
C LYS A 123 8.47 -0.13 12.88
N TRP A 124 7.46 0.60 12.40
CA TRP A 124 7.01 1.85 13.01
C TRP A 124 5.79 1.71 13.93
N GLY A 125 4.88 0.78 13.64
CA GLY A 125 3.75 0.39 14.48
C GLY A 125 4.18 -0.62 15.53
N LYS A 126 4.22 -0.20 16.80
CA LYS A 126 4.46 -1.13 17.91
C LYS A 126 3.35 -2.19 17.95
N ASP A 127 3.76 -3.40 18.29
CA ASP A 127 2.92 -4.59 18.45
C ASP A 127 2.01 -4.50 19.68
#